data_AF-A0A8S9ERU8-F1
#
_entry.id   AF-A0A8S9ERU8-F1
#
_cell.length_a   1.000
_cell.length_b   1.000
_cell.length_c   1.000
_cell.angle_alpha   90.00
_cell.angle_beta   90.00
_cell.angle_gamma   90.00
#
_symmetry.space_group_name_H-M   'P 1'
#
loop_
_entity.id
_entity.type
_entity.pdbx_description
1 polymer ?
#
loop_
_entity_poly.entity_id
_entity_poly.type
_entity_poly.pdbx_seq_one_letter_code
_entity_poly.pdbx_strand_id
1 'polypeptide(L)'
;VQEGWTIFKKEVLKAQEQAVPVCRKKNGWGRRPAWLNGELLLGLRKKRRVYRLWKKGQATQGEYRHLVRSCREEMRKAKAQLERNLAAVVKDNKKSFYKYINNKKRVKETLHPLLDAGGNIVTKDEEKAEILNAFFASVFNRQTGYPQGTRPPELEDRGKQGEPPIIQEEAVNDLLCHLDAHKSMGPDGIHPRVLRELAEELAKPLSIIYQQSWLTGEVPDDWRLANVTPIYKKGRKEDPGNYRPVSLTSVPGKIMERFILRALTRHEQDNQGIRPSQHGFMRGRSCLTNLISFYDQVTRLVDEGKAVDVVYLDFSKAFDTVSHSILLEKLAAHGLDRWTLRW
;
A
#
# COMPACT_ATOMS: atom_id res chain seq x y z
N VAL A 1 -13.42 2.67 23.20
CA VAL A 1 -13.13 3.06 21.77
C VAL A 1 -13.82 2.16 20.74
N GLN A 2 -13.83 0.84 20.95
CA GLN A 2 -14.41 -0.14 20.03
C GLN A 2 -15.88 0.09 19.66
N GLU A 3 -16.73 0.45 20.63
CA GLU A 3 -18.16 0.70 20.40
C GLU A 3 -18.38 1.86 19.41
N GLY A 4 -17.74 3.00 19.65
CA GLY A 4 -17.81 4.17 18.77
C GLY A 4 -17.32 3.85 17.35
N TRP A 5 -16.23 3.08 17.23
CA TRP A 5 -15.77 2.59 15.92
C TRP A 5 -16.79 1.68 15.22
N THR A 6 -17.45 0.79 15.97
CA THR A 6 -18.43 -0.15 15.42
C THR A 6 -19.65 0.59 14.87
N ILE A 7 -20.15 1.59 15.61
CA ILE A 7 -21.26 2.45 15.17
C ILE A 7 -20.85 3.23 13.92
N PHE A 8 -19.68 3.89 13.96
CA PHE A 8 -19.15 4.64 12.82
C PHE A 8 -19.04 3.77 11.55
N LYS A 9 -18.36 2.61 11.66
CA LYS A 9 -18.17 1.68 10.55
C LYS A 9 -19.51 1.21 9.98
N LYS A 10 -20.46 0.85 10.84
CA LYS A 10 -21.78 0.37 10.43
C LYS A 10 -22.52 1.40 9.57
N GLU A 11 -22.58 2.65 10.02
CA GLU A 11 -23.29 3.70 9.28
C GLU A 11 -22.59 4.07 7.98
N VAL A 12 -21.25 4.11 7.96
CA VAL A 12 -20.48 4.35 6.72
C VAL A 12 -20.69 3.23 5.71
N LEU A 13 -20.63 1.96 6.13
CA LEU A 13 -20.84 0.83 5.24
C LEU A 13 -22.26 0.76 4.70
N LYS A 14 -23.26 1.08 5.53
CA LYS A 14 -24.66 1.19 5.13
C LYS A 14 -24.85 2.28 4.06
N ALA A 15 -24.25 3.45 4.27
CA ALA A 15 -24.28 4.54 3.27
C ALA A 15 -23.56 4.12 1.98
N GLN A 16 -22.43 3.43 2.08
CA GLN A 16 -21.67 2.92 0.94
C GLN A 16 -22.51 1.91 0.12
N GLU A 17 -23.21 0.99 0.78
CA GLU A 17 -24.05 -0.01 0.10
C GLU A 17 -25.25 0.62 -0.61
N GLN A 18 -25.86 1.65 -0.01
CA GLN A 18 -27.03 2.35 -0.58
C GLN A 18 -26.65 3.28 -1.75
N ALA A 19 -25.52 3.97 -1.65
CA ALA A 19 -25.15 5.02 -2.60
C ALA A 19 -24.20 4.57 -3.71
N VAL A 20 -23.37 3.54 -3.50
CA VAL A 20 -22.35 3.13 -4.47
C VAL A 20 -22.86 2.00 -5.36
N PRO A 21 -23.07 2.24 -6.68
CA PRO A 21 -23.59 1.23 -7.57
C PRO A 21 -22.59 0.08 -7.77
N VAL A 22 -23.04 -1.14 -7.53
CA VAL A 22 -22.22 -2.36 -7.71
C VAL A 22 -22.39 -2.91 -9.13
N CYS A 23 -21.27 -3.07 -9.83
CA CYS A 23 -21.24 -3.77 -11.11
C CYS A 23 -20.72 -5.20 -10.94
N ARG A 24 -21.52 -6.21 -11.31
CA ARG A 24 -21.00 -7.58 -11.43
C ARG A 24 -19.90 -7.62 -12.48
N LYS A 25 -18.71 -8.09 -12.09
CA LYS A 25 -17.64 -8.39 -13.04
C LYS A 25 -18.11 -9.54 -13.94
N LYS A 26 -18.49 -9.25 -15.18
CA LYS A 26 -18.72 -10.28 -16.20
C LYS A 26 -17.39 -10.99 -16.45
N ASN A 27 -17.26 -12.19 -15.89
CA ASN A 27 -16.18 -13.12 -16.21
C ASN A 27 -16.56 -13.84 -17.50
N GLY A 28 -15.73 -13.69 -18.53
CA GLY A 28 -15.95 -14.35 -19.82
C GLY A 28 -16.54 -13.42 -20.88
N TRP A 29 -15.88 -13.43 -22.05
CA TRP A 29 -16.28 -12.81 -23.31
C TRP A 29 -16.21 -11.28 -23.41
N GLY A 30 -15.04 -10.83 -23.91
CA GLY A 30 -14.94 -9.60 -24.68
C GLY A 30 -14.98 -8.30 -23.87
N ARG A 31 -14.09 -8.14 -22.88
CA ARG A 31 -13.73 -6.78 -22.47
C ARG A 31 -13.22 -6.05 -23.71
N ARG A 32 -13.99 -5.04 -24.16
CA ARG A 32 -13.53 -4.16 -25.22
C ARG A 32 -12.21 -3.55 -24.76
N PRO A 33 -11.17 -3.55 -25.60
CA PRO A 33 -9.93 -2.87 -25.26
C PRO A 33 -10.23 -1.42 -24.88
N ALA A 34 -9.54 -0.88 -23.87
CA ALA A 34 -9.80 0.47 -23.39
C ALA A 34 -9.63 1.56 -24.47
N TRP A 35 -8.85 1.28 -25.51
CA TRP A 35 -8.66 2.17 -26.66
C TRP A 35 -9.80 2.07 -27.71
N LEU A 36 -10.72 1.11 -27.60
CA LEU A 36 -11.76 0.88 -28.60
C LEU A 36 -13.00 1.73 -28.31
N ASN A 37 -13.08 2.88 -28.97
CA ASN A 37 -14.27 3.76 -28.94
C ASN A 37 -15.40 3.24 -29.87
N GLY A 38 -16.59 3.86 -29.76
CA GLY A 38 -17.77 3.48 -30.53
C GLY A 38 -17.60 3.64 -32.04
N GLU A 39 -16.97 4.73 -32.47
CA GLU A 39 -16.71 5.04 -33.88
C GLU A 39 -15.78 4.01 -34.54
N LEU A 40 -14.68 3.66 -33.88
CA LEU A 40 -13.75 2.64 -34.36
C LEU A 40 -14.41 1.26 -34.41
N LEU A 41 -15.30 0.95 -33.47
CA LEU A 41 -16.08 -0.28 -33.51
C LEU A 41 -17.00 -0.32 -34.74
N LEU A 42 -17.65 0.79 -35.10
CA LEU A 42 -18.45 0.91 -36.33
C LEU A 42 -17.57 0.73 -37.57
N GLY A 43 -16.38 1.37 -37.60
CA GLY A 43 -15.39 1.19 -38.66
C GLY A 43 -14.96 -0.27 -38.84
N LEU A 44 -14.67 -0.97 -37.73
CA LEU A 44 -14.32 -2.40 -37.74
C LEU A 44 -15.49 -3.29 -38.21
N ARG A 45 -16.73 -2.95 -37.87
CA ARG A 45 -17.93 -3.63 -38.38
C ARG A 45 -18.09 -3.42 -39.88
N LYS A 46 -17.90 -2.19 -40.38
CA LYS A 46 -17.91 -1.85 -41.81
C LYS A 46 -16.83 -2.63 -42.57
N LYS A 47 -15.60 -2.69 -42.05
CA LYS A 47 -14.52 -3.52 -42.59
C LYS A 47 -14.90 -4.99 -42.69
N ARG A 48 -15.52 -5.58 -41.64
CA ARG A 48 -15.99 -6.98 -41.69
C ARG A 48 -17.10 -7.18 -42.72
N ARG A 49 -18.03 -6.25 -42.85
CA ARG A 49 -19.10 -6.31 -43.87
C ARG A 49 -18.52 -6.31 -45.28
N VAL A 50 -17.62 -5.37 -45.58
CA VAL A 50 -16.99 -5.27 -46.90
C VAL A 50 -16.10 -6.47 -47.20
N TYR A 51 -15.41 -7.04 -46.20
CA TYR A 51 -14.68 -8.30 -46.38
C TYR A 51 -15.59 -9.45 -46.85
N ARG A 52 -16.80 -9.58 -46.28
CA ARG A 52 -17.77 -10.61 -46.72
C ARG A 52 -18.27 -10.35 -48.14
N LEU A 53 -18.54 -9.09 -48.50
CA LEU A 53 -18.98 -8.72 -49.85
C LEU A 53 -17.87 -8.98 -50.88
N TRP A 54 -16.62 -8.62 -50.57
CA TRP A 54 -15.47 -8.92 -51.41
C TRP A 54 -15.30 -10.42 -51.64
N LYS A 55 -15.48 -11.25 -50.61
CA LYS A 55 -15.46 -12.72 -50.74
C LYS A 55 -16.59 -13.28 -51.61
N LYS A 56 -17.69 -12.55 -51.77
CA LYS A 56 -18.82 -12.88 -52.65
C LYS A 56 -18.71 -12.25 -54.05
N GLY A 57 -17.60 -11.57 -54.36
CA GLY A 57 -17.42 -10.84 -55.63
C GLY A 57 -18.22 -9.54 -55.75
N GLN A 58 -18.89 -9.09 -54.68
CA GLN A 58 -19.81 -7.94 -54.67
C GLN A 58 -19.14 -6.62 -54.23
N ALA A 59 -17.83 -6.64 -53.93
CA ALA A 59 -17.07 -5.45 -53.58
C ALA A 59 -15.66 -5.55 -54.15
N THR A 60 -15.05 -4.41 -54.47
CA THR A 60 -13.70 -4.39 -55.04
C THR A 60 -12.62 -4.64 -53.98
N GLN A 61 -11.49 -5.21 -54.41
CA GLN A 61 -10.34 -5.39 -53.52
C GLN A 61 -9.79 -4.03 -53.01
N GLY A 62 -9.90 -2.97 -53.83
CA GLY A 62 -9.50 -1.61 -53.50
C GLY A 62 -10.27 -1.03 -52.31
N GLU A 63 -11.60 -1.16 -52.30
CA GLU A 63 -12.48 -0.74 -51.20
C GLU A 63 -12.13 -1.44 -49.89
N TYR A 64 -11.91 -2.75 -49.93
CA TYR A 64 -11.50 -3.50 -48.75
C TYR A 64 -10.12 -3.04 -48.23
N ARG A 65 -9.12 -2.89 -49.11
CA ARG A 65 -7.77 -2.41 -48.73
C ARG A 65 -7.80 -0.99 -48.15
N HIS A 66 -8.65 -0.12 -48.68
CA HIS A 66 -8.85 1.23 -48.14
C HIS A 66 -9.39 1.19 -46.70
N LEU A 67 -10.45 0.42 -46.46
CA LEU A 67 -11.02 0.26 -45.11
C LEU A 67 -10.05 -0.43 -44.14
N VAL A 68 -9.22 -1.37 -44.61
CA VAL A 68 -8.17 -1.99 -43.80
C VAL A 68 -7.14 -0.94 -43.35
N ARG A 69 -6.67 -0.07 -44.27
CA ARG A 69 -5.71 0.99 -43.97
C ARG A 69 -6.29 2.01 -43.00
N SER A 70 -7.49 2.53 -43.29
CA SER A 70 -8.19 3.49 -42.42
C SER A 70 -8.41 2.94 -41.01
N CYS A 71 -8.96 1.71 -40.87
CA CYS A 71 -9.14 1.09 -39.55
C CYS A 71 -7.81 0.89 -38.81
N ARG A 72 -6.71 0.56 -39.53
CA ARG A 72 -5.38 0.38 -38.92
C ARG A 72 -4.83 1.70 -38.39
N GLU A 73 -5.01 2.79 -39.13
CA GLU A 73 -4.57 4.12 -38.72
C GLU A 73 -5.34 4.61 -37.49
N GLU A 74 -6.67 4.52 -37.53
CA GLU A 74 -7.53 4.90 -36.39
C GLU A 74 -7.24 4.06 -35.15
N MET A 75 -6.97 2.76 -35.30
CA MET A 75 -6.49 1.92 -34.20
C MET A 75 -5.16 2.40 -33.62
N ARG A 76 -4.21 2.85 -34.45
CA ARG A 76 -2.91 3.37 -33.95
C ARG A 76 -3.12 4.69 -33.21
N LYS A 77 -3.90 5.62 -33.78
CA LYS A 77 -4.24 6.91 -33.16
C LYS A 77 -4.92 6.71 -31.81
N ALA A 78 -5.93 5.84 -31.74
CA ALA A 78 -6.66 5.57 -30.49
C ALA A 78 -5.76 4.94 -29.40
N LYS A 79 -4.86 4.01 -29.77
CA LYS A 79 -3.88 3.45 -28.83
C LYS A 79 -2.89 4.49 -28.33
N ALA A 80 -2.33 5.31 -29.23
CA ALA A 80 -1.40 6.37 -28.87
C ALA A 80 -2.07 7.43 -27.97
N GLN A 81 -3.33 7.76 -28.25
CA GLN A 81 -4.11 8.67 -27.40
C GLN A 81 -4.32 8.10 -25.99
N LEU A 82 -4.70 6.82 -25.89
CA LEU A 82 -4.84 6.16 -24.59
C LEU A 82 -3.53 6.19 -23.81
N GLU A 83 -2.40 5.88 -24.45
CA GLU A 83 -1.08 5.91 -23.82
C GLU A 83 -0.68 7.31 -23.35
N ARG A 84 -0.94 8.33 -24.18
CA ARG A 84 -0.73 9.73 -23.80
C ARG A 84 -1.60 10.15 -22.63
N ASN A 85 -2.88 9.77 -22.63
CA ASN A 85 -3.78 10.06 -21.51
C ASN A 85 -3.31 9.35 -20.23
N LEU A 86 -2.93 8.07 -20.33
CA LEU A 86 -2.39 7.34 -19.18
C LEU A 86 -1.13 8.00 -18.64
N ALA A 87 -0.21 8.44 -19.52
CA ALA A 87 1.02 9.15 -19.16
C ALA A 87 0.73 10.49 -18.45
N ALA A 88 -0.25 11.25 -18.93
CA ALA A 88 -0.62 12.54 -18.35
C ALA A 88 -1.17 12.40 -16.92
N VAL A 89 -1.94 11.36 -16.64
CA VAL A 89 -2.60 11.14 -15.32
C VAL A 89 -1.80 10.18 -14.43
N VAL A 90 -0.55 9.80 -14.76
CA VAL A 90 0.23 8.85 -13.94
C VAL A 90 0.47 9.38 -12.53
N LYS A 91 0.71 10.69 -12.37
CA LYS A 91 1.02 11.27 -11.06
C LYS A 91 -0.13 11.02 -10.07
N ASP A 92 -1.37 11.16 -10.53
CA ASP A 92 -2.58 11.00 -9.71
C ASP A 92 -3.07 9.55 -9.67
N ASN A 93 -3.08 8.85 -10.81
CA ASN A 93 -3.61 7.49 -10.95
C ASN A 93 -2.56 6.50 -11.49
N LYS A 94 -1.54 6.24 -10.67
CA LYS A 94 -0.51 5.24 -10.94
C LYS A 94 -1.09 3.85 -11.23
N LYS A 95 -2.19 3.49 -10.54
CA LYS A 95 -2.85 2.18 -10.66
C LYS A 95 -3.34 1.89 -12.07
N SER A 96 -3.93 2.88 -12.75
CA SER A 96 -4.41 2.74 -14.13
C SER A 96 -3.27 2.47 -15.12
N PHE A 97 -2.15 3.17 -14.95
CA PHE A 97 -0.95 3.03 -15.76
C PHE A 97 -0.30 1.66 -15.57
N TYR A 98 -0.02 1.26 -14.33
CA TYR A 98 0.58 -0.05 -14.06
C TYR A 98 -0.35 -1.21 -14.45
N LYS A 99 -1.68 -1.04 -14.33
CA LYS A 99 -2.65 -2.00 -14.87
C LYS A 99 -2.52 -2.15 -16.39
N TYR A 100 -2.34 -1.05 -17.12
CA TYR A 100 -2.12 -1.10 -18.57
C TYR A 100 -0.81 -1.81 -18.94
N ILE A 101 0.29 -1.48 -18.26
CA ILE A 101 1.60 -2.11 -18.48
C ILE A 101 1.56 -3.61 -18.13
N ASN A 102 0.99 -3.97 -16.98
CA ASN A 102 0.88 -5.37 -16.55
C ASN A 102 0.01 -6.20 -17.50
N ASN A 103 -1.02 -5.61 -18.13
CA ASN A 103 -1.81 -6.31 -19.16
C ASN A 103 -1.04 -6.53 -20.47
N LYS A 104 0.04 -5.76 -20.73
CA LYS A 104 0.92 -5.96 -21.88
C LYS A 104 2.02 -6.98 -21.62
N LYS A 105 2.32 -7.31 -20.36
CA LYS A 105 3.28 -8.36 -20.01
C LYS A 105 2.79 -9.71 -20.56
N ARG A 106 3.67 -10.45 -21.25
CA ARG A 106 3.37 -11.80 -21.76
C ARG A 106 3.17 -12.80 -20.63
N VAL A 107 4.01 -12.70 -19.60
CA VAL A 107 3.91 -13.49 -18.37
C VAL A 107 2.99 -12.74 -17.42
N LYS A 108 1.90 -13.38 -17.01
CA LYS A 108 1.08 -12.91 -15.90
C LYS A 108 1.72 -13.42 -14.61
N GLU A 109 2.04 -12.53 -13.69
CA GLU A 109 2.51 -12.90 -12.35
C GLU A 109 1.32 -13.52 -11.59
N THR A 110 1.26 -14.84 -11.57
CA THR A 110 0.43 -15.62 -10.63
C THR A 110 1.33 -16.15 -9.53
N LEU A 111 0.77 -16.41 -8.35
CA LEU A 111 1.50 -17.11 -7.29
C LEU A 111 1.92 -18.49 -7.81
N HIS A 112 3.23 -18.73 -7.76
CA HIS A 112 3.81 -20.00 -8.16
C HIS A 112 3.33 -21.11 -7.21
N PRO A 113 3.29 -22.37 -7.64
CA PRO A 113 3.17 -23.48 -6.71
C PRO A 113 4.24 -23.38 -5.60
N LEU A 114 3.84 -23.69 -4.37
CA LEU A 114 4.68 -23.62 -3.18
C LEU A 114 5.01 -25.03 -2.68
N LEU A 115 6.08 -25.17 -1.90
CA LEU A 115 6.38 -26.40 -1.17
C LEU A 115 5.78 -26.33 0.23
N ASP A 116 5.10 -27.40 0.64
CA ASP A 116 4.71 -27.58 2.04
C ASP A 116 5.90 -28.06 2.90
N ALA A 117 5.68 -28.21 4.21
CA ALA A 117 6.71 -28.69 5.14
C ALA A 117 7.18 -30.13 4.84
N GLY A 118 6.38 -30.92 4.14
CA GLY A 118 6.70 -32.28 3.69
C GLY A 118 7.41 -32.34 2.34
N GLY A 119 7.64 -31.21 1.67
CA GLY A 119 8.25 -31.14 0.35
C GLY A 119 7.28 -31.40 -0.82
N ASN A 120 5.96 -31.43 -0.57
CA ASN A 120 4.97 -31.60 -1.62
C ASN A 120 4.63 -30.26 -2.29
N ILE A 121 4.34 -30.30 -3.59
CA ILE A 121 3.98 -29.12 -4.37
C ILE A 121 2.49 -28.82 -4.20
N VAL A 122 2.21 -27.63 -3.69
CA VAL A 122 0.85 -27.10 -3.46
C VAL A 122 0.47 -26.13 -4.55
N THR A 123 -0.67 -26.40 -5.20
CA THR A 123 -1.16 -25.63 -6.35
C THR A 123 -2.46 -24.89 -6.08
N LYS A 124 -3.27 -25.30 -5.10
CA LYS A 124 -4.51 -24.63 -4.73
C LYS A 124 -4.25 -23.34 -3.97
N ASP A 125 -5.06 -22.32 -4.21
CA ASP A 125 -4.82 -20.98 -3.68
C ASP A 125 -5.09 -20.89 -2.17
N GLU A 126 -6.07 -21.64 -1.66
CA GLU A 126 -6.36 -21.74 -0.23
C GLU A 126 -5.19 -22.37 0.54
N GLU A 127 -4.68 -23.49 0.04
CA GLU A 127 -3.56 -24.23 0.66
C GLU A 127 -2.27 -23.39 0.62
N LYS A 128 -2.00 -22.67 -0.49
CA LYS A 128 -0.87 -21.72 -0.56
C LYS A 128 -0.98 -20.59 0.46
N ALA A 129 -2.19 -20.05 0.65
CA ALA A 129 -2.42 -18.97 1.60
C ALA A 129 -2.11 -19.44 3.04
N GLU A 130 -2.52 -20.66 3.39
CA GLU A 130 -2.25 -21.24 4.70
C GLU A 130 -0.75 -21.49 4.94
N ILE A 131 -0.04 -22.03 3.94
CA ILE A 131 1.42 -22.24 4.03
C ILE A 131 2.16 -20.92 4.26
N LEU A 132 1.83 -19.89 3.49
CA LEU A 132 2.43 -18.57 3.64
C LEU A 132 2.09 -17.94 4.99
N ASN A 133 0.84 -18.08 5.44
CA ASN A 133 0.40 -17.58 6.74
C ASN A 133 1.16 -18.26 7.89
N ALA A 134 1.24 -19.60 7.88
CA ALA A 134 1.99 -20.37 8.86
C ALA A 134 3.47 -19.97 8.90
N PHE A 135 4.10 -19.80 7.73
CA PHE A 135 5.48 -19.36 7.63
C PHE A 135 5.66 -17.94 8.17
N PHE A 136 4.85 -16.97 7.74
CA PHE A 136 4.94 -15.59 8.22
C PHE A 136 4.70 -15.50 9.73
N ALA A 137 3.73 -16.24 10.26
CA ALA A 137 3.48 -16.33 11.69
C ALA A 137 4.67 -16.92 12.47
N SER A 138 5.38 -17.91 11.92
CA SER A 138 6.53 -18.53 12.59
C SER A 138 7.75 -17.63 12.71
N VAL A 139 7.86 -16.61 11.86
CA VAL A 139 8.98 -15.66 11.87
C VAL A 139 8.89 -14.69 13.05
N PHE A 140 7.68 -14.42 13.54
CA PHE A 140 7.50 -13.54 14.69
C PHE A 140 7.98 -14.25 15.98
N ASN A 141 8.89 -13.60 16.70
CA ASN A 141 9.37 -14.10 17.99
C ASN A 141 8.23 -14.09 19.01
N ARG A 142 7.75 -15.28 19.41
CA ARG A 142 6.72 -15.41 20.46
C ARG A 142 7.19 -14.97 21.84
N GLN A 143 8.51 -14.94 22.08
CA GLN A 143 9.11 -14.60 23.37
C GLN A 143 9.21 -13.08 23.65
N THR A 144 8.94 -12.23 22.65
CA THR A 144 9.03 -10.76 22.78
C THR A 144 7.68 -10.07 22.93
N GLY A 145 6.59 -10.83 22.98
CA GLY A 145 5.26 -10.33 23.34
C GLY A 145 5.03 -10.48 24.84
N TYR A 146 4.44 -9.47 25.48
CA TYR A 146 3.83 -9.69 26.79
C TYR A 146 2.83 -10.85 26.68
N PRO A 147 2.76 -11.77 27.67
CA PRO A 147 1.64 -12.69 27.75
C PRO A 147 0.35 -11.88 27.65
N GLN A 148 -0.58 -12.29 26.77
CA GLN A 148 -1.89 -11.66 26.65
C GLN A 148 -2.47 -11.44 28.06
N GLY A 149 -2.58 -10.18 28.48
CA GLY A 149 -3.16 -9.81 29.77
C GLY A 149 -2.22 -9.27 30.85
N THR A 150 -0.89 -9.31 30.69
CA THR A 150 0.02 -8.64 31.65
C THR A 150 0.56 -7.34 31.07
N ARG A 151 -0.17 -6.25 31.36
CA ARG A 151 0.33 -4.88 31.22
C ARG A 151 1.56 -4.75 32.13
N PRO A 152 2.73 -4.26 31.69
CA PRO A 152 3.79 -3.92 32.63
C PRO A 152 3.27 -2.77 33.50
N PRO A 153 3.05 -2.98 34.82
CA PRO A 153 2.58 -1.92 35.70
C PRO A 153 3.56 -0.73 35.78
N GLU A 154 4.80 -0.91 35.32
CA GLU A 154 5.86 0.10 35.39
C GLU A 154 5.95 1.06 34.20
N LEU A 155 5.32 0.79 33.04
CA LEU A 155 5.39 1.72 31.90
C LEU A 155 4.42 2.90 32.02
N GLU A 156 3.31 2.73 32.75
CA GLU A 156 2.25 3.75 32.84
C GLU A 156 2.68 5.06 33.52
N ASP A 157 3.79 5.00 34.29
CA ASP A 157 4.32 6.10 35.10
C ASP A 157 5.75 6.53 34.70
N ARG A 158 6.37 5.85 33.71
CA ARG A 158 7.72 6.18 33.21
C ARG A 158 7.72 7.21 32.08
N GLY A 159 6.60 7.41 31.39
CA GLY A 159 6.48 8.44 30.37
C GLY A 159 6.47 9.84 31.00
N LYS A 160 7.00 10.86 30.31
CA LYS A 160 6.92 12.24 30.82
C LYS A 160 5.45 12.63 31.05
N GLN A 161 5.19 13.26 32.20
CA GLN A 161 3.91 13.93 32.45
C GLN A 161 3.84 15.16 31.54
N GLY A 162 3.12 15.03 30.44
CA GLY A 162 2.83 16.11 29.50
C GLY A 162 1.34 16.37 29.39
N GLU A 163 0.98 17.47 28.73
CA GLU A 163 -0.40 17.75 28.38
C GLU A 163 -0.98 16.61 27.54
N PRO A 164 -2.27 16.28 27.74
CA PRO A 164 -2.92 15.26 26.93
C PRO A 164 -2.86 15.64 25.45
N PRO A 165 -2.63 14.68 24.55
CA PRO A 165 -2.61 14.96 23.12
C PRO A 165 -3.98 15.47 22.68
N ILE A 166 -3.99 16.42 21.73
CA ILE A 166 -5.22 16.99 21.18
C ILE A 166 -5.27 16.67 19.69
N ILE A 167 -6.34 16.01 19.25
CA ILE A 167 -6.64 15.80 17.84
C ILE A 167 -7.66 16.84 17.40
N GLN A 168 -7.20 17.74 16.54
CA GLN A 168 -8.04 18.73 15.87
C GLN A 168 -8.83 18.08 14.73
N GLU A 169 -10.10 18.42 14.62
CA GLU A 169 -11.01 17.94 13.58
C GLU A 169 -10.52 18.37 12.19
N GLU A 170 -10.02 19.60 12.08
CA GLU A 170 -9.47 20.18 10.86
C GLU A 170 -8.27 19.36 10.37
N ALA A 171 -7.42 18.92 11.29
CA ALA A 171 -6.27 18.07 10.95
C ALA A 171 -6.70 16.68 10.45
N VAL A 172 -7.82 16.14 10.95
CA VAL A 172 -8.41 14.90 10.45
C VAL A 172 -8.99 15.11 9.05
N ASN A 173 -9.76 16.19 8.86
CA ASN A 173 -10.32 16.57 7.56
C ASN A 173 -9.22 16.72 6.49
N ASP A 174 -8.15 17.46 6.80
CA ASP A 174 -7.01 17.63 5.91
C ASP A 174 -6.41 16.29 5.48
N LEU A 175 -6.24 15.36 6.43
CA LEU A 175 -5.70 14.03 6.12
C LEU A 175 -6.65 13.20 5.25
N LEU A 176 -7.97 13.31 5.46
CA LEU A 176 -9.00 12.66 4.64
C LEU A 176 -9.02 13.22 3.22
N CYS A 177 -9.01 14.55 3.06
CA CYS A 177 -8.99 15.24 1.77
C CYS A 177 -7.77 14.87 0.91
N HIS A 178 -6.62 14.63 1.54
CA HIS A 178 -5.37 14.27 0.86
C HIS A 178 -5.18 12.75 0.70
N LEU A 179 -6.20 11.92 0.97
CA LEU A 179 -6.12 10.49 0.71
C LEU A 179 -6.00 10.18 -0.79
N ASP A 180 -5.15 9.20 -1.09
CA ASP A 180 -5.07 8.62 -2.42
C ASP A 180 -6.26 7.69 -2.65
N ALA A 181 -7.26 8.19 -3.36
CA ALA A 181 -8.51 7.50 -3.70
C ALA A 181 -8.30 6.27 -4.61
N HIS A 182 -7.09 6.01 -5.11
CA HIS A 182 -6.75 4.85 -5.93
C HIS A 182 -6.13 3.69 -5.15
N LYS A 183 -5.84 3.88 -3.86
CA LYS A 183 -5.38 2.80 -2.97
C LYS A 183 -6.48 1.79 -2.68
N SER A 184 -6.06 0.63 -2.18
CA SER A 184 -6.96 -0.45 -1.80
C SER A 184 -7.53 -0.22 -0.39
N MET A 185 -8.75 -0.71 -0.16
CA MET A 185 -9.38 -0.75 1.17
C MET A 185 -8.74 -1.81 2.07
N GLY A 186 -8.81 -1.61 3.39
CA GLY A 186 -8.34 -2.58 4.38
C GLY A 186 -9.38 -3.67 4.66
N PRO A 187 -9.19 -4.46 5.73
CA PRO A 187 -10.17 -5.46 6.19
C PRO A 187 -11.47 -4.83 6.72
N ASP A 188 -11.46 -3.53 7.00
CA ASP A 188 -12.64 -2.75 7.43
C ASP A 188 -13.69 -2.55 6.32
N GLY A 189 -13.35 -2.78 5.05
CA GLY A 189 -14.25 -2.63 3.90
C GLY A 189 -14.52 -1.18 3.48
N ILE A 190 -13.87 -0.20 4.09
CA ILE A 190 -14.10 1.23 3.80
C ILE A 190 -13.10 1.69 2.72
N HIS A 191 -13.62 2.12 1.57
CA HIS A 191 -12.76 2.54 0.46
C HIS A 191 -12.15 3.94 0.71
N PRO A 192 -10.85 4.18 0.42
CA PRO A 192 -10.24 5.51 0.58
C PRO A 192 -10.99 6.64 -0.15
N ARG A 193 -11.64 6.31 -1.26
CA ARG A 193 -12.49 7.24 -2.02
C ARG A 193 -13.68 7.74 -1.21
N VAL A 194 -14.37 6.85 -0.49
CA VAL A 194 -15.53 7.21 0.34
C VAL A 194 -15.08 8.12 1.48
N LEU A 195 -13.97 7.78 2.14
CA LEU A 195 -13.37 8.62 3.18
C LEU A 195 -13.00 10.01 2.69
N ARG A 196 -12.47 10.12 1.46
CA ARG A 196 -12.08 11.40 0.86
C ARG A 196 -13.28 12.23 0.42
N GLU A 197 -14.26 11.61 -0.22
CA GLU A 197 -15.45 12.31 -0.73
C GLU A 197 -16.40 12.73 0.40
N LEU A 198 -16.35 12.06 1.55
CA LEU A 198 -17.11 12.39 2.77
C LEU A 198 -16.24 12.99 3.87
N ALA A 199 -15.12 13.63 3.53
CA ALA A 199 -14.14 14.09 4.52
C ALA A 199 -14.74 15.04 5.57
N GLU A 200 -15.59 15.98 5.14
CA GLU A 200 -16.26 16.96 6.02
C GLU A 200 -17.15 16.28 7.05
N GLU A 201 -18.00 15.35 6.61
CA GLU A 201 -18.95 14.64 7.48
C GLU A 201 -18.26 13.64 8.43
N LEU A 202 -17.16 13.03 7.98
CA LEU A 202 -16.47 11.99 8.74
C LEU A 202 -15.39 12.54 9.68
N ALA A 203 -14.93 13.79 9.48
CA ALA A 203 -13.87 14.38 10.29
C ALA A 203 -14.23 14.44 11.77
N LYS A 204 -15.44 14.93 12.10
CA LYS A 204 -15.91 15.03 13.48
C LYS A 204 -15.98 13.69 14.22
N PRO A 205 -16.72 12.67 13.73
CA PRO A 205 -16.81 11.41 14.45
C PRO A 205 -15.44 10.71 14.56
N LEU A 206 -14.60 10.80 13.53
CA LEU A 206 -13.26 10.23 13.57
C LEU A 206 -12.36 10.94 14.57
N SER A 207 -12.40 12.28 14.68
CA SER A 207 -11.58 13.01 15.66
C SER A 207 -11.91 12.60 17.09
N ILE A 208 -13.19 12.39 17.41
CA ILE A 208 -13.65 11.89 18.72
C ILE A 208 -13.12 10.47 18.98
N ILE A 209 -13.24 9.56 18.01
CA ILE A 209 -12.75 8.17 18.15
C ILE A 209 -11.22 8.16 18.33
N TYR A 210 -10.50 8.93 17.50
CA TYR A 210 -9.04 9.01 17.57
C TYR A 210 -8.57 9.62 18.90
N GLN A 211 -9.23 10.68 19.38
CA GLN A 211 -8.91 11.31 20.66
C GLN A 211 -9.07 10.31 21.81
N GLN A 212 -10.17 9.57 21.83
CA GLN A 212 -10.40 8.54 22.84
C GLN A 212 -9.39 7.40 22.71
N SER A 213 -9.07 6.97 21.48
CA SER A 213 -8.04 5.96 21.23
C SER A 213 -6.69 6.36 21.80
N TRP A 214 -6.23 7.58 21.54
CA TRP A 214 -4.93 8.06 22.05
C TRP A 214 -4.89 8.14 23.59
N LEU A 215 -5.98 8.63 24.22
CA LEU A 215 -6.02 8.78 25.67
C LEU A 215 -6.09 7.44 26.41
N THR A 216 -6.87 6.49 25.90
CA THR A 216 -7.04 5.19 26.58
C THR A 216 -5.96 4.17 26.19
N GLY A 217 -5.32 4.35 25.02
CA GLY A 217 -4.47 3.35 24.38
C GLY A 217 -5.27 2.20 23.77
N GLU A 218 -6.59 2.31 23.69
CA GLU A 218 -7.41 1.28 23.04
C GLU A 218 -7.45 1.51 21.53
N VAL A 219 -7.22 0.43 20.78
CA VAL A 219 -7.25 0.43 19.32
C VAL A 219 -8.38 -0.49 18.84
N PRO A 220 -9.26 -0.06 17.92
CA PRO A 220 -10.28 -0.92 17.35
C PRO A 220 -9.73 -2.22 16.76
N ASP A 221 -10.50 -3.31 16.85
CA ASP A 221 -10.08 -4.62 16.35
C ASP A 221 -9.71 -4.58 14.85
N ASP A 222 -10.50 -3.89 14.02
CA ASP A 222 -10.24 -3.77 12.59
C ASP A 222 -8.89 -3.11 12.25
N TRP A 223 -8.37 -2.25 13.14
CA TRP A 223 -7.10 -1.56 12.92
C TRP A 223 -5.91 -2.45 13.26
N ARG A 224 -6.13 -3.50 14.07
CA ARG A 224 -5.15 -4.54 14.40
C ARG A 224 -5.12 -5.66 13.35
N LEU A 225 -6.08 -5.68 12.42
CA LEU A 225 -6.16 -6.66 11.34
C LEU A 225 -5.53 -6.14 10.05
N ALA A 226 -5.05 -7.06 9.21
CA ALA A 226 -4.50 -6.74 7.89
C ALA A 226 -4.82 -7.82 6.87
N ASN A 227 -5.07 -7.40 5.63
CA ASN A 227 -5.04 -8.31 4.47
C ASN A 227 -3.58 -8.46 4.02
N VAL A 228 -2.98 -9.65 4.22
CA VAL A 228 -1.57 -9.90 3.88
C VAL A 228 -1.44 -10.36 2.43
N THR A 229 -0.68 -9.62 1.62
CA THR A 229 -0.35 -10.00 0.24
C THR A 229 1.11 -10.41 0.14
N PRO A 230 1.41 -11.66 -0.26
CA PRO A 230 2.79 -12.11 -0.45
C PRO A 230 3.40 -11.48 -1.71
N ILE A 231 4.60 -10.88 -1.58
CA ILE A 231 5.38 -10.36 -2.70
C ILE A 231 6.67 -11.14 -2.84
N TYR A 232 6.87 -11.77 -3.99
CA TYR A 232 8.11 -12.48 -4.29
C TYR A 232 9.31 -11.53 -4.26
N LYS A 233 10.36 -11.90 -3.51
CA LYS A 233 11.56 -11.09 -3.28
C LYS A 233 12.76 -11.57 -4.11
N LYS A 234 13.19 -12.82 -3.95
CA LYS A 234 14.40 -13.41 -4.57
C LYS A 234 14.39 -14.93 -4.39
N GLY A 235 15.32 -15.68 -5.02
CA GLY A 235 15.51 -17.11 -4.73
C GLY A 235 14.57 -18.06 -5.50
N ARG A 236 14.21 -19.18 -4.87
CA ARG A 236 13.26 -20.17 -5.43
C ARG A 236 11.83 -19.74 -5.15
N LYS A 237 10.95 -19.78 -6.15
CA LYS A 237 9.55 -19.31 -6.02
C LYS A 237 8.68 -20.29 -5.25
N GLU A 238 9.14 -21.52 -5.10
CA GLU A 238 8.42 -22.56 -4.39
C GLU A 238 8.61 -22.43 -2.86
N ASP A 239 9.65 -21.71 -2.43
CA ASP A 239 10.00 -21.53 -1.03
C ASP A 239 9.27 -20.31 -0.43
N PRO A 240 8.43 -20.49 0.60
CA PRO A 240 7.74 -19.40 1.31
C PRO A 240 8.69 -18.32 1.87
N GLY A 241 9.92 -18.68 2.24
CA GLY A 241 10.94 -17.77 2.77
C GLY A 241 11.40 -16.69 1.79
N ASN A 242 11.12 -16.89 0.52
CA ASN A 242 11.45 -15.98 -0.57
C ASN A 242 10.37 -14.94 -0.86
N TYR A 243 9.32 -14.90 -0.04
CA TYR A 243 8.22 -13.93 -0.10
C TYR A 243 8.28 -12.95 1.06
N ARG A 244 7.88 -11.70 0.79
CA ARG A 244 7.67 -10.66 1.81
C ARG A 244 6.17 -10.52 2.07
N PRO A 245 5.72 -10.52 3.34
CA PRO A 245 4.36 -10.16 3.67
C PRO A 245 4.18 -8.64 3.51
N VAL A 246 3.22 -8.20 2.70
CA VAL A 246 2.78 -6.81 2.67
C VAL A 246 1.39 -6.70 3.27
N SER A 247 1.30 -6.03 4.41
CA SER A 247 0.07 -5.86 5.17
C SER A 247 -0.75 -4.66 4.68
N LEU A 248 -1.96 -4.93 4.21
CA LEU A 248 -2.95 -3.91 3.88
C LEU A 248 -3.89 -3.72 5.08
N THR A 249 -3.53 -2.78 5.97
CA THR A 249 -4.31 -2.40 7.15
C THR A 249 -5.40 -1.37 6.85
N SER A 250 -6.27 -1.15 7.84
CA SER A 250 -7.36 -0.16 7.85
C SER A 250 -6.90 1.25 7.42
N VAL A 251 -7.69 1.93 6.59
CA VAL A 251 -7.35 3.28 6.11
C VAL A 251 -7.54 4.31 7.23
N PRO A 252 -8.64 4.30 8.01
CA PRO A 252 -8.75 5.11 9.22
C PRO A 252 -7.66 4.79 10.26
N GLY A 253 -7.31 3.52 10.46
CA GLY A 253 -6.17 3.15 11.33
C GLY A 253 -4.86 3.83 10.92
N LYS A 254 -4.53 3.84 9.63
CA LYS A 254 -3.36 4.56 9.09
C LYS A 254 -3.41 6.08 9.28
N ILE A 255 -4.60 6.67 9.33
CA ILE A 255 -4.75 8.10 9.63
C ILE A 255 -4.39 8.33 11.11
N MET A 256 -4.89 7.48 12.01
CA MET A 256 -4.50 7.54 13.43
C MET A 256 -2.99 7.37 13.62
N GLU A 257 -2.38 6.37 12.97
CA GLU A 257 -0.93 6.15 12.98
C GLU A 257 -0.13 7.39 12.53
N ARG A 258 -0.67 8.24 11.65
CA ARG A 258 0.00 9.49 11.25
C ARG A 258 0.04 10.52 12.37
N PHE A 259 -0.96 10.57 13.24
CA PHE A 259 -0.93 11.45 14.40
C PHE A 259 0.14 11.00 15.40
N ILE A 260 0.22 9.70 15.65
CA ILE A 260 1.23 9.07 16.51
C ILE A 260 2.63 9.28 15.94
N LEU A 261 2.80 9.05 14.63
CA LEU A 261 4.07 9.31 13.94
C LEU A 261 4.48 10.79 14.05
N ARG A 262 3.54 11.73 13.97
CA ARG A 262 3.83 13.17 14.14
C ARG A 262 4.31 13.47 15.56
N ALA A 263 3.69 12.87 16.58
CA ALA A 263 4.13 13.02 17.97
C ALA A 263 5.53 12.46 18.19
N LEU A 264 5.79 11.23 17.70
CA LEU A 264 7.12 10.61 17.73
C LEU A 264 8.18 11.48 17.01
N THR A 265 7.85 11.97 15.82
CA THR A 265 8.79 12.79 15.04
C THR A 265 9.10 14.12 15.72
N ARG A 266 8.10 14.76 16.34
CA ARG A 266 8.29 16.00 17.11
C ARG A 266 9.19 15.73 18.33
N HIS A 267 8.90 14.66 19.08
CA HIS A 267 9.71 14.24 20.22
C HIS A 267 11.19 14.01 19.85
N GLU A 268 11.45 13.35 18.73
CA GLU A 268 12.82 13.11 18.25
C GLU A 268 13.54 14.40 17.83
N GLN A 269 12.82 15.36 17.24
CA GLN A 269 13.38 16.67 16.87
C GLN A 269 13.79 17.49 18.09
N ASP A 270 12.94 17.48 19.13
CA ASP A 270 13.17 18.25 20.34
C ASP A 270 14.30 17.67 21.20
N ASN A 271 14.48 16.34 21.20
CA ASN A 271 15.48 15.65 22.02
C ASN A 271 16.77 15.25 21.29
N GLN A 272 16.92 15.57 19.99
CA GLN A 272 18.07 15.21 19.15
C GLN A 272 18.46 13.71 19.20
N GLY A 273 17.48 12.81 19.35
CA GLY A 273 17.74 11.37 19.53
C GLY A 273 18.37 10.68 18.32
N ILE A 274 18.13 11.21 17.11
CA ILE A 274 18.60 10.64 15.85
C ILE A 274 19.88 11.32 15.35
N ARG A 275 20.93 10.54 15.14
CA ARG A 275 22.21 11.05 14.62
C ARG A 275 22.06 11.65 13.21
N PRO A 276 22.79 12.74 12.89
CA PRO A 276 22.81 13.33 11.55
C PRO A 276 23.38 12.44 10.45
N SER A 277 23.87 11.23 10.74
CA SER A 277 24.26 10.24 9.72
C SER A 277 23.09 9.35 9.27
N GLN A 278 21.96 9.33 10.00
CA GLN A 278 20.79 8.54 9.66
C GLN A 278 20.08 9.09 8.43
N HIS A 279 19.95 8.26 7.39
CA HIS A 279 19.32 8.68 6.13
C HIS A 279 17.98 7.99 5.86
N GLY A 280 17.85 6.73 6.26
CA GLY A 280 16.61 5.97 6.08
C GLY A 280 15.46 6.58 6.87
N PHE A 281 14.30 6.72 6.23
CA PHE A 281 13.04 7.21 6.82
C PHE A 281 13.08 8.65 7.36
N MET A 282 14.11 9.44 7.03
CA MET A 282 14.22 10.83 7.47
C MET A 282 13.72 11.80 6.39
N ARG A 283 12.96 12.83 6.81
CA ARG A 283 12.50 13.90 5.90
C ARG A 283 13.69 14.64 5.29
N GLY A 284 13.64 14.87 3.98
CA GLY A 284 14.68 15.60 3.24
C GLY A 284 15.95 14.79 2.96
N ARG A 285 15.97 13.48 3.29
CA ARG A 285 17.09 12.58 3.06
C ARG A 285 16.70 11.43 2.14
N SER A 286 17.67 10.89 1.42
CA SER A 286 17.46 9.77 0.49
C SER A 286 18.67 8.86 0.42
N CYS A 287 18.56 7.74 -0.29
CA CYS A 287 19.71 6.88 -0.59
C CYS A 287 20.80 7.65 -1.35
N LEU A 288 20.42 8.62 -2.19
CA LEU A 288 21.37 9.44 -2.93
C LEU A 288 22.16 10.35 -2.00
N THR A 289 21.50 11.03 -1.06
CA THR A 289 22.22 11.92 -0.12
C THR A 289 23.13 11.10 0.81
N ASN A 290 22.73 9.88 1.18
CA ASN A 290 23.60 8.96 1.91
C ASN A 290 24.85 8.59 1.11
N LEU A 291 24.67 8.23 -0.16
CA LEU A 291 25.75 7.86 -1.05
C LEU A 291 26.73 9.02 -1.28
N ILE A 292 26.22 10.24 -1.48
CA ILE A 292 27.03 11.45 -1.62
C ILE A 292 27.85 11.69 -0.33
N SER A 293 27.21 11.65 0.84
CA SER A 293 27.90 11.85 2.12
C SER A 293 28.97 10.79 2.38
N PHE A 294 28.71 9.54 1.98
CA PHE A 294 29.68 8.46 2.08
C PHE A 294 30.87 8.70 1.14
N TYR A 295 30.62 9.00 -0.13
CA TYR A 295 31.70 9.24 -1.10
C TYR A 295 32.55 10.46 -0.74
N ASP A 296 31.98 11.57 -0.27
CA ASP A 296 32.74 12.75 0.18
C ASP A 296 33.76 12.38 1.27
N GLN A 297 33.35 11.53 2.21
CA GLN A 297 34.23 11.07 3.28
C GLN A 297 35.32 10.13 2.77
N VAL A 298 34.97 9.20 1.88
CA VAL A 298 35.92 8.26 1.28
C VAL A 298 36.95 9.00 0.42
N THR A 299 36.52 9.89 -0.46
CA THR A 299 37.43 10.63 -1.36
C THR A 299 38.39 11.50 -0.58
N ARG A 300 37.92 12.18 0.47
CA ARG A 300 38.80 12.99 1.33
C ARG A 300 39.90 12.16 1.99
N LEU A 301 39.57 10.99 2.53
CA LEU A 301 40.56 10.11 3.14
C LEU A 301 41.57 9.57 2.11
N VAL A 302 41.11 9.25 0.91
CA VAL A 302 41.97 8.80 -0.20
C VAL A 302 42.90 9.93 -0.67
N ASP A 303 42.41 11.16 -0.79
CA ASP A 303 43.21 12.34 -1.15
C ASP A 303 44.30 12.64 -0.11
N GLU A 304 44.03 12.33 1.16
CA GLU A 304 45.02 12.39 2.26
C GLU A 304 46.02 11.21 2.25
N GLY A 305 45.92 10.31 1.27
CA GLY A 305 46.79 9.12 1.16
C GLY A 305 46.46 8.01 2.17
N LYS A 306 45.28 8.04 2.81
CA LYS A 306 44.86 7.04 3.79
C LYS A 306 44.15 5.87 3.10
N ALA A 307 44.36 4.66 3.62
CA ALA A 307 43.57 3.50 3.25
C ALA A 307 42.16 3.58 3.86
N VAL A 308 41.15 3.12 3.13
CA VAL A 308 39.75 3.10 3.58
C VAL A 308 39.18 1.70 3.43
N ASP A 309 38.77 1.11 4.55
CA ASP A 309 38.02 -0.15 4.59
C ASP A 309 36.55 0.11 4.91
N VAL A 310 35.64 -0.61 4.24
CA VAL A 310 34.20 -0.41 4.38
C VAL A 310 33.53 -1.70 4.84
N VAL A 311 32.83 -1.61 5.98
CA VAL A 311 32.08 -2.75 6.55
C VAL A 311 30.59 -2.49 6.36
N TYR A 312 29.92 -3.36 5.59
CA TYR A 312 28.47 -3.34 5.43
C TYR A 312 27.80 -4.29 6.42
N LEU A 313 26.82 -3.78 7.16
CA LEU A 313 26.01 -4.55 8.10
C LEU A 313 24.55 -4.56 7.62
N ASP A 314 23.93 -5.74 7.60
CA ASP A 314 22.51 -5.91 7.25
C ASP A 314 21.79 -6.74 8.31
N PHE A 315 20.66 -6.24 8.81
CA PHE A 315 19.85 -6.95 9.79
C PHE A 315 18.86 -7.87 9.09
N SER A 316 18.91 -9.15 9.42
CA SER A 316 17.94 -10.12 8.92
C SER A 316 16.56 -9.86 9.51
N LYS A 317 15.58 -9.57 8.64
CA LYS A 317 14.16 -9.40 9.00
C LYS A 317 13.93 -8.37 10.12
N ALA A 318 14.62 -7.24 10.06
CA ALA A 318 14.64 -6.22 11.11
C ALA A 318 13.27 -5.88 11.72
N PHE A 319 12.23 -5.66 10.90
CA PHE A 319 10.89 -5.33 11.41
C PHE A 319 10.20 -6.50 12.14
N ASP A 320 10.44 -7.73 11.71
CA ASP A 320 9.80 -8.92 12.29
C ASP A 320 10.51 -9.37 13.60
N THR A 321 11.77 -8.97 13.79
CA THR A 321 12.62 -9.41 14.91
C THR A 321 12.72 -8.42 16.07
N VAL A 322 12.20 -7.20 15.93
CA VAL A 322 12.27 -6.18 16.99
C VAL A 322 11.40 -6.59 18.17
N SER A 323 12.00 -6.59 19.38
CA SER A 323 11.24 -6.83 20.61
C SER A 323 10.41 -5.61 20.99
N HIS A 324 9.10 -5.80 21.13
CA HIS A 324 8.19 -4.72 21.52
C HIS A 324 8.49 -4.19 22.93
N SER A 325 8.81 -5.05 23.89
CA SER A 325 9.14 -4.62 25.26
C SER A 325 10.39 -3.72 25.30
N ILE A 326 11.48 -4.17 24.67
CA ILE A 326 12.75 -3.43 24.62
C ILE A 326 12.55 -2.10 23.87
N LEU A 327 11.74 -2.09 22.81
CA LEU A 327 11.44 -0.86 22.07
C LEU A 327 10.71 0.15 22.96
N LEU A 328 9.66 -0.28 23.67
CA LEU A 328 8.88 0.58 24.56
C LEU A 328 9.73 1.10 25.74
N GLU A 329 10.56 0.25 26.34
CA GLU A 329 11.51 0.65 27.40
C GLU A 329 12.48 1.73 26.90
N LYS A 330 13.02 1.57 25.69
CA LYS A 330 13.90 2.58 25.08
C LYS A 330 13.17 3.89 24.83
N LEU A 331 11.97 3.85 24.27
CA LEU A 331 11.16 5.05 24.02
C LEU A 331 10.82 5.78 25.33
N ALA A 332 10.51 5.04 26.40
CA ALA A 332 10.29 5.60 27.73
C ALA A 332 11.57 6.23 28.30
N ALA A 333 12.73 5.56 28.15
CA ALA A 333 14.02 6.12 28.58
C ALA A 333 14.41 7.38 27.80
N HIS A 334 13.99 7.49 26.53
CA HIS A 334 14.12 8.72 25.73
C HIS A 334 13.06 9.78 26.05
N GLY A 335 12.21 9.55 27.06
CA GLY A 335 11.30 10.54 27.62
C GLY A 335 10.03 10.76 26.81
N LEU A 336 9.61 9.78 25.99
CA LEU A 336 8.34 9.86 25.26
C LEU A 336 7.16 9.98 26.25
N ASP A 337 6.09 10.67 25.85
CA ASP A 337 4.93 10.87 26.71
C ASP A 337 4.16 9.57 26.96
N ARG A 338 3.50 9.50 28.12
CA ARG A 338 2.78 8.30 28.56
C ARG A 338 1.60 7.90 27.65
N TRP A 339 0.99 8.85 26.95
CA TRP A 339 -0.19 8.60 26.11
C TRP A 339 0.25 7.91 24.82
N THR A 340 1.29 8.45 24.17
CA THR A 340 1.90 7.87 22.96
C THR A 340 2.63 6.57 23.24
N LEU A 341 3.22 6.37 24.42
CA LEU A 341 3.80 5.08 24.82
C LEU A 341 2.75 3.99 25.05
N ARG A 342 1.57 4.38 25.54
CA ARG A 342 0.48 3.46 25.86
C ARG A 342 -0.30 3.02 24.62
N TRP A 343 -0.49 3.93 23.68
CA TRP A 343 -1.10 3.66 22.38
C TRP A 343 -0.14 2.83 21.51
#